data_AF-A0A2M7NRL5-F1
#
_entry.id   AF-A0A2M7NRL5-F1
#
_cell.length_a   1.000
_cell.length_b   1.000
_cell.length_c   1.000
_cell.angle_alpha   90.00
_cell.angle_beta   90.00
_cell.angle_gamma   90.00
#
_symmetry.space_group_name_H-M   'P 1'
#
loop_
_entity.id
_entity.type
_entity.pdbx_description
1 polymer ?
#
loop_
_entity_poly.entity_id
_entity_poly.type
_entity_poly.pdbx_seq_one_letter_code
_entity_poly.pdbx_strand_id
1 'polypeptide(L)'
;MKQIIYILTILILTGCGQTNTEQNSNISIETQAEQVLDTTYSDNKETDKQATTDEKETEEYRKQSLSGFEKATLYKLTDTITADFNGDGFLDKVIYKKEIETSGIIIIHGKTNERVKIGFGKQFAHMTEFNWVDYWGLVEDKETSETTFTEDGDVLDSKTVKLKNPSIALGKDEVGGGLITYRNGKYEWIHQTC
;
A
#
# COMPACT_ATOMS: atom_id res chain seq x y z
N MET A 1 38.38 -50.67 19.82
CA MET A 1 39.05 -49.63 18.99
C MET A 1 38.46 -48.28 19.34
N LYS A 2 39.31 -47.26 19.46
CA LYS A 2 39.11 -46.02 20.22
C LYS A 2 37.96 -45.14 19.71
N GLN A 3 37.15 -44.63 20.65
CA GLN A 3 36.23 -43.52 20.48
C GLN A 3 37.01 -42.20 20.41
N ILE A 4 36.60 -41.28 19.54
CA ILE A 4 37.05 -39.88 19.57
C ILE A 4 35.80 -39.00 19.58
N ILE A 5 35.54 -38.41 20.75
CA ILE A 5 34.54 -37.39 21.02
C ILE A 5 35.23 -36.04 20.79
N TYR A 6 34.69 -35.20 19.90
CA TYR A 6 35.12 -33.81 19.76
C TYR A 6 34.23 -32.92 20.62
N ILE A 7 34.76 -32.45 21.75
CA ILE A 7 34.21 -31.37 22.56
C ILE A 7 34.83 -30.08 22.01
N LEU A 8 34.01 -29.23 21.36
CA LEU A 8 34.42 -27.88 20.98
C LEU A 8 34.06 -26.92 22.12
N THR A 9 35.09 -26.42 22.78
CA THR A 9 35.03 -25.50 23.92
C THR A 9 34.54 -24.11 23.51
N ILE A 10 33.59 -23.61 24.29
CA ILE A 10 33.04 -22.26 24.30
C ILE A 10 34.12 -21.26 24.77
N LEU A 11 34.30 -20.14 24.05
CA LEU A 11 35.07 -18.98 24.52
C LEU A 11 34.11 -17.80 24.71
N ILE A 12 33.83 -17.45 25.97
CA ILE A 12 33.07 -16.25 26.35
C ILE A 12 34.10 -15.18 26.68
N LEU A 13 34.14 -14.09 25.90
CA LEU A 13 34.87 -12.87 26.26
C LEU A 13 33.90 -11.88 26.90
N THR A 14 33.80 -11.92 28.22
CA THR A 14 33.27 -10.81 29.03
C THR A 14 34.40 -9.81 29.25
N GLY A 15 34.33 -8.65 28.61
CA GLY A 15 35.17 -7.49 28.92
C GLY A 15 34.41 -6.53 29.83
N CYS A 16 34.71 -6.55 31.13
CA CYS A 16 34.42 -5.45 32.05
C CYS A 16 35.64 -4.52 32.10
N GLY A 17 35.45 -3.24 31.81
CA GLY A 17 36.44 -2.17 32.07
C GLY A 17 35.80 -1.06 32.89
N GLN A 18 36.33 -0.85 34.09
CA GLN A 18 35.85 0.08 35.12
C GLN A 18 36.32 1.54 34.93
N THR A 19 35.39 2.44 35.23
CA THR A 19 35.49 3.70 36.03
C THR A 19 36.39 4.88 35.65
N ASN A 20 35.69 6.02 35.47
CA ASN A 20 35.88 7.37 36.01
C ASN A 20 37.16 8.17 35.67
N THR A 21 36.96 9.35 35.08
CA THR A 21 37.34 10.66 35.67
C THR A 21 36.65 11.79 34.91
N GLU A 22 36.00 12.67 35.66
CA GLU A 22 35.41 13.94 35.24
C GLU A 22 36.48 14.92 34.75
N GLN A 23 36.20 15.68 33.69
CA GLN A 23 36.60 17.09 33.69
C GLN A 23 35.66 17.94 32.81
N ASN A 24 35.10 18.95 33.48
CA ASN A 24 34.25 20.02 32.98
C ASN A 24 34.79 20.76 31.75
N SER A 25 33.90 21.12 30.84
CA SER A 25 33.87 22.48 30.29
C SER A 25 32.43 22.93 30.06
N ASN A 26 32.09 24.02 30.75
CA ASN A 26 30.80 24.70 30.74
C ASN A 26 30.56 25.41 29.40
N ILE A 27 29.36 25.28 28.83
CA ILE A 27 28.71 26.38 28.09
C ILE A 27 27.24 26.42 28.52
N SER A 28 26.91 27.52 29.18
CA SER A 28 25.63 27.93 29.73
C SER A 28 24.64 28.31 28.63
N ILE A 29 23.40 27.79 28.71
CA ILE A 29 22.23 28.36 28.02
C ILE A 29 21.37 29.03 29.10
N GLU A 30 21.36 30.36 29.08
CA GLU A 30 20.44 31.18 29.87
C GLU A 30 19.04 31.19 29.24
N THR A 31 18.06 31.09 30.11
CA THR A 31 16.62 31.26 29.89
C THR A 31 16.22 32.68 30.30
N GLN A 32 15.31 33.34 29.58
CA GLN A 32 14.20 34.15 30.17
C GLN A 32 13.19 34.69 29.12
N ALA A 33 11.91 34.31 29.34
CA ALA A 33 10.61 35.04 29.29
C ALA A 33 10.60 36.56 28.93
N GLU A 34 9.55 37.24 28.41
CA GLU A 34 8.14 36.98 28.02
C GLU A 34 7.50 38.32 27.48
N GLN A 35 6.26 38.25 26.93
CA GLN A 35 5.25 39.33 26.63
C GLN A 35 5.20 39.88 25.19
N VAL A 36 4.25 39.46 24.33
CA VAL A 36 2.79 39.78 24.21
C VAL A 36 2.51 41.20 23.67
N LEU A 37 2.04 41.30 22.42
CA LEU A 37 0.88 42.13 22.07
C LEU A 37 0.17 41.60 20.81
N ASP A 38 -1.14 41.49 20.99
CA ASP A 38 -2.25 41.07 20.15
C ASP A 38 -2.45 41.92 18.89
N THR A 39 -2.74 41.28 17.74
CA THR A 39 -3.87 41.71 16.91
C THR A 39 -4.44 40.51 16.16
N THR A 40 -5.61 40.10 16.62
CA THR A 40 -6.55 39.18 15.99
C THR A 40 -7.12 39.78 14.70
N TYR A 41 -7.10 39.03 13.59
CA TYR A 41 -8.20 39.00 12.60
C TYR A 41 -8.18 37.67 11.84
N SER A 42 -9.22 36.87 12.07
CA SER A 42 -9.64 35.73 11.26
C SER A 42 -9.94 36.15 9.82
N ASP A 43 -9.70 35.28 8.85
CA ASP A 43 -10.77 34.41 8.34
C ASP A 43 -10.30 33.59 7.13
N ASN A 44 -10.52 32.29 7.25
CA ASN A 44 -10.96 31.36 6.21
C ASN A 44 -10.41 31.57 4.80
N LYS A 45 -9.36 30.83 4.48
CA LYS A 45 -9.18 30.33 3.12
C LYS A 45 -9.26 28.82 3.14
N GLU A 46 -10.50 28.33 3.33
CA GLU A 46 -10.91 27.06 2.75
C GLU A 46 -10.67 27.20 1.25
N THR A 47 -9.50 26.75 0.84
CA THR A 47 -9.09 26.80 -0.56
C THR A 47 -9.77 25.60 -1.17
N ASP A 48 -11.02 25.79 -1.60
CA ASP A 48 -11.60 24.98 -2.65
C ASP A 48 -10.64 25.11 -3.83
N LYS A 49 -9.71 24.16 -3.91
CA LYS A 49 -8.85 24.00 -5.08
C LYS A 49 -9.79 23.55 -6.18
N GLN A 50 -10.31 24.52 -6.90
CA GLN A 50 -11.01 24.28 -8.14
C GLN A 50 -10.03 23.52 -9.03
N ALA A 51 -10.29 22.22 -9.19
CA ALA A 51 -9.46 21.33 -9.97
C ALA A 51 -9.22 21.95 -11.35
N THR A 52 -7.96 21.96 -11.78
CA THR A 52 -7.58 22.49 -13.09
C THR A 52 -8.27 21.66 -14.19
N THR A 53 -8.40 22.21 -15.39
CA THR A 53 -8.97 21.48 -16.54
C THR A 53 -8.28 20.13 -16.72
N ASP A 54 -6.95 20.09 -16.62
CA ASP A 54 -6.13 18.90 -16.74
C ASP A 54 -6.42 17.86 -15.63
N GLU A 55 -6.64 18.29 -14.38
CA GLU A 55 -7.00 17.40 -13.27
C GLU A 55 -8.39 16.78 -13.48
N LYS A 56 -9.34 17.55 -14.02
CA LYS A 56 -10.69 17.06 -14.31
C LYS A 56 -10.70 16.06 -15.46
N GLU A 57 -10.00 16.35 -16.55
CA GLU A 57 -9.85 15.44 -17.69
C GLU A 57 -9.20 14.12 -17.26
N THR A 58 -8.17 14.19 -16.41
CA THR A 58 -7.52 13.00 -15.85
C THR A 58 -8.47 12.18 -14.96
N GLU A 59 -9.26 12.83 -14.10
CA GLU A 59 -10.23 12.12 -13.26
C GLU A 59 -11.36 11.48 -14.09
N GLU A 60 -11.84 12.15 -15.14
CA GLU A 60 -12.81 11.60 -16.08
C GLU A 60 -12.25 10.37 -16.82
N TYR A 61 -11.00 10.43 -17.30
CA TYR A 61 -10.33 9.27 -17.90
C TYR A 61 -10.27 8.07 -16.94
N ARG A 62 -9.94 8.31 -15.67
CA ARG A 62 -9.85 7.25 -14.64
C ARG A 62 -11.21 6.66 -14.29
N LYS A 63 -12.26 7.49 -14.26
CA LYS A 63 -13.65 7.01 -14.14
C LYS A 63 -14.05 6.18 -15.35
N GLN A 64 -13.70 6.62 -16.55
CA GLN A 64 -13.96 5.88 -17.78
C GLN A 64 -13.22 4.54 -17.79
N SER A 65 -12.00 4.49 -17.26
CA SER A 65 -11.23 3.24 -17.16
C SER A 65 -11.88 2.21 -16.24
N LEU A 66 -12.69 2.64 -15.28
CA LEU A 66 -13.49 1.76 -14.41
C LEU A 66 -14.90 1.50 -14.94
N SER A 67 -15.33 2.15 -16.03
CA SER A 67 -16.69 2.02 -16.58
C SER A 67 -17.00 0.64 -17.16
N GLY A 68 -15.97 -0.20 -17.38
CA GLY A 68 -16.15 -1.61 -17.73
C GLY A 68 -16.77 -2.45 -16.60
N PHE A 69 -16.89 -1.90 -15.40
CA PHE A 69 -17.55 -2.51 -14.25
C PHE A 69 -18.89 -1.82 -13.97
N GLU A 70 -19.93 -2.61 -13.69
CA GLU A 70 -21.26 -2.07 -13.35
C GLU A 70 -21.26 -1.35 -11.99
N LYS A 71 -20.44 -1.84 -11.05
CA LYS A 71 -20.31 -1.33 -9.68
C LYS A 71 -18.84 -1.10 -9.37
N ALA A 72 -18.35 0.05 -9.82
CA ALA A 72 -17.04 0.53 -9.45
C ALA A 72 -17.08 1.95 -8.87
N THR A 73 -16.19 2.21 -7.91
CA THR A 73 -15.99 3.54 -7.32
C THR A 73 -14.52 3.90 -7.38
N LEU A 74 -14.20 5.05 -7.97
CA LEU A 74 -12.85 5.61 -8.02
C LEU A 74 -12.51 6.29 -6.67
N TYR A 75 -11.28 6.09 -6.19
CA TYR A 75 -10.77 6.73 -4.98
C TYR A 75 -9.46 7.47 -5.26
N LYS A 76 -9.12 8.46 -4.42
CA LYS A 76 -7.78 9.05 -4.43
C LYS A 76 -6.82 8.05 -3.77
N LEU A 77 -5.58 7.95 -4.25
CA LEU A 77 -4.58 7.03 -3.67
C LEU A 77 -4.31 7.26 -2.17
N THR A 78 -4.64 8.44 -1.65
CA THR A 78 -4.55 8.80 -0.23
C THR A 78 -5.71 8.29 0.62
N ASP A 79 -6.81 7.87 -0.01
CA ASP A 79 -8.01 7.45 0.70
C ASP A 79 -7.80 6.06 1.33
N THR A 80 -8.73 5.67 2.21
CA THR A 80 -8.83 4.29 2.68
C THR A 80 -10.09 3.70 2.10
N ILE A 81 -9.95 2.62 1.33
CA ILE A 81 -11.12 1.88 0.82
C ILE A 81 -11.56 0.89 1.89
N THR A 82 -12.88 0.83 2.15
CA THR A 82 -13.47 -0.02 3.18
C THR A 82 -14.53 -0.93 2.55
N ALA A 83 -14.34 -2.26 2.64
CA ALA A 83 -15.26 -3.28 2.15
C ALA A 83 -14.92 -4.65 2.77
N ASP A 84 -15.80 -5.64 2.66
CA ASP A 84 -15.52 -7.03 3.08
C ASP A 84 -14.74 -7.78 1.99
N PHE A 85 -13.43 -7.52 1.87
CA PHE A 85 -12.62 -8.06 0.77
C PHE A 85 -12.36 -9.56 0.91
N ASN A 86 -12.28 -10.08 2.14
CA ASN A 86 -12.05 -11.50 2.38
C ASN A 86 -13.35 -12.34 2.47
N GLY A 87 -14.52 -11.70 2.57
CA GLY A 87 -15.84 -12.34 2.60
C GLY A 87 -16.22 -12.91 3.97
N ASP A 88 -15.62 -12.41 5.06
CA ASP A 88 -15.86 -12.89 6.42
C ASP A 88 -17.02 -12.17 7.14
N GLY A 89 -17.65 -11.20 6.47
CA GLY A 89 -18.76 -10.39 6.96
C GLY A 89 -18.36 -9.14 7.73
N PHE A 90 -17.05 -8.87 7.89
CA PHE A 90 -16.54 -7.68 8.56
C PHE A 90 -15.87 -6.74 7.56
N LEU A 91 -16.02 -5.43 7.77
CA LEU A 91 -15.40 -4.44 6.89
C LEU A 91 -13.89 -4.40 7.12
N ASP A 92 -13.14 -4.71 6.08
CA ASP A 92 -11.69 -4.56 6.01
C ASP A 92 -11.32 -3.14 5.58
N LYS A 93 -10.07 -2.76 5.80
CA LYS A 93 -9.50 -1.49 5.32
C LYS A 93 -8.33 -1.73 4.38
N VAL A 94 -8.29 -1.02 3.27
CA VAL A 94 -7.20 -1.07 2.30
C VAL A 94 -6.57 0.30 2.20
N ILE A 95 -5.24 0.34 2.27
CA ILE A 95 -4.43 1.54 2.22
C ILE A 95 -3.34 1.35 1.18
N TYR A 96 -3.27 2.24 0.20
CA TYR A 96 -2.11 2.35 -0.68
C TYR A 96 -1.00 3.14 0.02
N LYS A 97 0.25 2.69 -0.11
CA LYS A 97 1.39 3.38 0.49
C LYS A 97 2.60 3.36 -0.43
N LYS A 98 3.24 4.52 -0.55
CA LYS A 98 4.54 4.71 -1.20
C LYS A 98 5.55 5.14 -0.15
N GLU A 99 6.63 4.38 -0.02
CA GLU A 99 7.82 4.64 0.81
C GLU A 99 8.97 5.08 -0.10
N ILE A 100 10.14 5.41 0.47
CA ILE A 100 11.28 5.97 -0.30
C ILE A 100 11.72 5.02 -1.41
N GLU A 101 11.80 3.72 -1.11
CA GLU A 101 12.31 2.71 -2.04
C GLU A 101 11.28 1.64 -2.39
N THR A 102 10.14 1.61 -1.70
CA THR A 102 9.13 0.57 -1.87
C THR A 102 7.72 1.12 -1.85
N SER A 103 6.75 0.33 -2.26
CA SER A 103 5.37 0.72 -2.47
C SER A 103 4.49 -0.52 -2.46
N GLY A 104 3.24 -0.34 -2.08
CA GLY A 104 2.32 -1.45 -2.01
C GLY A 104 1.01 -1.12 -1.36
N ILE A 105 0.30 -2.19 -1.03
CA ILE A 105 -1.05 -2.15 -0.51
C ILE A 105 -1.05 -2.90 0.82
N ILE A 106 -1.66 -2.27 1.82
CA ILE A 106 -1.87 -2.85 3.14
C ILE A 106 -3.36 -3.10 3.28
N ILE A 107 -3.73 -4.36 3.47
CA ILE A 107 -5.10 -4.79 3.75
C ILE A 107 -5.18 -5.20 5.21
N ILE A 108 -6.09 -4.60 5.96
CA ILE A 108 -6.31 -4.84 7.38
C ILE A 108 -7.66 -5.53 7.51
N HIS A 109 -7.67 -6.81 7.87
CA HIS A 109 -8.91 -7.57 8.00
C HIS A 109 -9.73 -7.10 9.21
N GLY A 110 -11.01 -6.81 9.01
CA GLY A 110 -11.88 -6.21 10.00
C GLY A 110 -12.12 -7.09 11.22
N LYS A 111 -12.20 -8.41 11.00
CA LYS A 111 -12.46 -9.39 12.06
C LYS A 111 -11.25 -9.67 12.95
N THR A 112 -10.06 -9.81 12.34
CA THR A 112 -8.86 -10.32 13.02
C THR A 112 -7.80 -9.26 13.28
N ASN A 113 -7.90 -8.08 12.64
CA ASN A 113 -6.82 -7.09 12.52
C ASN A 113 -5.54 -7.64 11.86
N GLU A 114 -5.62 -8.79 11.17
CA GLU A 114 -4.51 -9.30 10.36
C GLU A 114 -4.14 -8.28 9.29
N ARG A 115 -2.83 -8.09 9.08
CA ARG A 115 -2.30 -7.18 8.06
C ARG A 115 -1.67 -7.97 6.93
N VAL A 116 -2.33 -7.98 5.78
CA VAL A 116 -1.76 -8.49 4.54
C VAL A 116 -1.04 -7.37 3.82
N LYS A 117 0.24 -7.57 3.52
CA LYS A 117 1.06 -6.63 2.75
C LYS A 117 1.34 -7.19 1.37
N ILE A 118 0.94 -6.45 0.34
CA ILE A 118 1.17 -6.77 -1.07
C ILE A 118 2.15 -5.74 -1.62
N GLY A 119 3.21 -6.18 -2.29
CA GLY A 119 4.34 -5.33 -2.67
C GLY A 119 5.37 -5.17 -1.55
N PHE A 120 5.94 -3.97 -1.39
CA PHE A 120 7.00 -3.68 -0.42
C PHE A 120 8.23 -4.59 -0.58
N GLY A 121 8.72 -4.75 -1.81
CA GLY A 121 9.84 -5.61 -2.16
C GLY A 121 9.52 -7.11 -2.17
N LYS A 122 8.29 -7.52 -1.84
CA LYS A 122 7.86 -8.93 -1.88
C LYS A 122 7.12 -9.24 -3.17
N GLN A 123 7.46 -10.37 -3.78
CA GLN A 123 6.81 -10.85 -5.00
C GLN A 123 5.31 -11.08 -4.77
N PHE A 124 4.48 -10.48 -5.63
CA PHE A 124 3.06 -10.70 -5.76
C PHE A 124 2.71 -10.75 -7.24
N ALA A 125 2.16 -11.88 -7.71
CA ALA A 125 2.04 -12.17 -9.14
C ALA A 125 3.38 -11.96 -9.87
N HIS A 126 3.45 -11.04 -10.84
CA HIS A 126 4.66 -10.73 -11.62
C HIS A 126 5.40 -9.46 -11.14
N MET A 127 5.03 -8.93 -9.98
CA MET A 127 5.45 -7.61 -9.53
C MET A 127 5.87 -7.59 -8.05
N THR A 128 6.80 -6.70 -7.69
CA THR A 128 7.26 -6.48 -6.31
C THR A 128 6.86 -5.11 -5.76
N GLU A 129 6.50 -4.18 -6.64
CA GLU A 129 6.25 -2.78 -6.36
C GLU A 129 5.01 -2.27 -7.09
N PHE A 130 4.38 -1.24 -6.54
CA PHE A 130 3.13 -0.63 -7.03
C PHE A 130 3.28 0.88 -7.28
N ASN A 131 4.51 1.38 -7.42
CA ASN A 131 4.82 2.78 -7.68
C ASN A 131 4.30 3.32 -9.02
N TRP A 132 3.89 2.42 -9.92
CA TRP A 132 3.32 2.69 -11.24
C TRP A 132 1.83 3.05 -11.19
N VAL A 133 1.16 2.82 -10.07
CA VAL A 133 -0.29 3.02 -9.92
C VAL A 133 -0.58 4.52 -9.89
N ASP A 134 -1.37 4.98 -10.86
CA ASP A 134 -1.86 6.36 -10.95
C ASP A 134 -3.25 6.51 -10.32
N TYR A 135 -4.05 5.44 -10.34
CA TYR A 135 -5.39 5.42 -9.77
C TYR A 135 -5.78 4.05 -9.22
N TRP A 136 -6.78 4.07 -8.34
CA TRP A 136 -7.32 2.85 -7.74
C TRP A 136 -8.79 2.99 -7.40
N GLY A 137 -9.46 1.86 -7.20
CA GLY A 137 -10.89 1.85 -6.94
C GLY A 137 -11.39 0.59 -6.25
N LEU A 138 -12.64 0.63 -5.85
CA LEU A 138 -13.42 -0.50 -5.37
C LEU A 138 -14.26 -1.05 -6.52
N VAL A 139 -14.22 -2.36 -6.74
CA VAL A 139 -15.08 -3.08 -7.69
C VAL A 139 -15.92 -4.10 -6.93
N GLU A 140 -17.24 -4.03 -7.07
CA GLU A 140 -18.20 -4.91 -6.38
C GLU A 140 -18.93 -5.89 -7.31
N ASP A 141 -18.54 -5.90 -8.58
CA ASP A 141 -19.06 -6.81 -9.60
C ASP A 141 -18.84 -8.27 -9.22
N LYS A 142 -19.67 -9.15 -9.79
CA LYS A 142 -19.64 -10.60 -9.55
C LYS A 142 -18.83 -11.36 -10.59
N GLU A 143 -18.39 -10.68 -11.63
CA GLU A 143 -17.52 -11.25 -12.65
C GLU A 143 -16.64 -10.17 -13.28
N THR A 144 -15.59 -10.61 -13.94
CA THR A 144 -14.66 -9.79 -14.72
C THR A 144 -14.07 -10.65 -15.85
N SER A 145 -13.31 -10.03 -16.75
CA SER A 145 -12.51 -10.74 -17.75
C SER A 145 -11.03 -10.75 -17.35
N GLU A 146 -10.37 -11.90 -17.38
CA GLU A 146 -8.92 -12.00 -17.19
C GLU A 146 -8.24 -12.19 -18.53
N THR A 147 -7.31 -11.29 -18.87
CA THR A 147 -6.49 -11.46 -20.07
C THR A 147 -5.50 -12.60 -19.87
N THR A 148 -5.40 -13.46 -20.88
CA THR A 148 -4.45 -14.56 -20.95
C THR A 148 -3.38 -14.26 -22.00
N PHE A 149 -2.17 -14.75 -21.75
CA PHE A 149 -1.01 -14.50 -22.58
C PHE A 149 -0.40 -15.80 -23.11
N THR A 150 0.25 -15.74 -24.27
CA THR A 150 1.15 -16.79 -24.77
C THR A 150 2.41 -16.86 -23.91
N GLU A 151 3.23 -17.91 -24.10
CA GLU A 151 4.54 -18.00 -23.43
C GLU A 151 5.48 -16.83 -23.79
N ASP A 152 5.31 -16.26 -24.98
CA ASP A 152 6.07 -15.11 -25.47
C ASP A 152 5.54 -13.75 -24.97
N GLY A 153 4.42 -13.76 -24.23
CA GLY A 153 3.82 -12.56 -23.64
C GLY A 153 2.81 -11.84 -24.54
N ASP A 154 2.43 -12.41 -25.68
CA ASP A 154 1.38 -11.88 -26.54
C ASP A 154 0.00 -12.17 -25.94
N VAL A 155 -0.97 -11.26 -26.14
CA VAL A 155 -2.36 -11.51 -25.73
C VAL A 155 -2.93 -12.69 -26.53
N LEU A 156 -3.39 -13.72 -25.83
CA LEU A 156 -3.94 -14.93 -26.43
C LEU A 156 -5.47 -14.86 -26.53
N ASP A 157 -6.13 -14.64 -25.40
CA ASP A 157 -7.58 -14.60 -25.26
C ASP A 157 -7.95 -13.94 -23.91
N SER A 158 -9.23 -13.85 -23.62
CA SER A 158 -9.74 -13.46 -22.32
C SER A 158 -10.69 -14.53 -21.76
N LYS A 159 -10.69 -14.73 -20.43
CA LYS A 159 -11.60 -15.66 -19.77
C LYS A 159 -12.44 -14.95 -18.73
N THR A 160 -13.72 -15.31 -18.64
CA THR A 160 -14.58 -14.82 -17.56
C THR A 160 -14.14 -15.40 -16.21
N VAL A 161 -13.97 -14.53 -15.22
CA VAL A 161 -13.61 -14.88 -13.84
C VAL A 161 -14.71 -14.42 -12.91
N LYS A 162 -15.18 -15.34 -12.05
CA LYS A 162 -16.17 -15.01 -11.01
C LYS A 162 -15.49 -14.36 -9.81
N LEU A 163 -16.03 -13.22 -9.40
CA LEU A 163 -15.63 -12.46 -8.22
C LEU A 163 -16.65 -12.71 -7.10
N LYS A 164 -16.21 -13.41 -6.05
CA LYS A 164 -17.08 -13.68 -4.89
C LYS A 164 -17.16 -12.48 -3.95
N ASN A 165 -16.02 -11.80 -3.81
CA ASN A 165 -15.83 -10.67 -2.90
C ASN A 165 -15.50 -9.41 -3.71
N PRO A 166 -15.70 -8.21 -3.12
CA PRO A 166 -15.18 -6.97 -3.67
C PRO A 166 -13.68 -7.06 -3.98
N SER A 167 -13.26 -6.32 -4.99
CA SER A 167 -11.89 -6.32 -5.50
C SER A 167 -11.33 -4.91 -5.52
N ILE A 168 -10.00 -4.81 -5.44
CA ILE A 168 -9.27 -3.55 -5.52
C ILE A 168 -8.81 -3.39 -6.96
N ALA A 169 -9.34 -2.38 -7.66
CA ALA A 169 -8.84 -2.01 -8.98
C ALA A 169 -7.60 -1.12 -8.85
N LEU A 170 -6.60 -1.38 -9.68
CA LEU A 170 -5.38 -0.57 -9.80
C LEU A 170 -5.12 -0.32 -11.27
N GLY A 171 -4.72 0.89 -11.63
CA GLY A 171 -4.38 1.21 -13.00
C GLY A 171 -3.35 2.32 -13.13
N LYS A 172 -2.70 2.33 -14.29
CA LYS A 172 -1.83 3.37 -14.78
C LYS A 172 -2.47 4.01 -15.98
N ASP A 173 -2.40 5.34 -16.05
CA ASP A 173 -2.98 6.06 -17.16
C ASP A 173 -2.33 5.60 -18.48
N GLU A 174 -3.16 5.34 -19.51
CA GLU A 174 -2.77 4.87 -20.85
C GLU A 174 -2.08 3.50 -20.95
N VAL A 175 -1.86 2.80 -19.83
CA VAL A 175 -1.17 1.49 -19.81
C VAL A 175 -2.10 0.35 -19.42
N GLY A 176 -3.12 0.61 -18.62
CA GLY A 176 -4.02 -0.41 -18.10
C GLY A 176 -3.68 -0.83 -16.67
N GLY A 177 -4.10 -2.02 -16.27
CA GLY A 177 -3.99 -2.40 -14.87
C GLY A 177 -4.56 -3.77 -14.53
N GLY A 178 -5.20 -3.85 -13.37
CA GLY A 178 -5.80 -5.11 -12.94
C GLY A 178 -6.53 -5.03 -11.61
N LEU A 179 -7.01 -6.20 -11.18
CA LEU A 179 -7.74 -6.36 -9.93
C LEU A 179 -6.91 -7.18 -8.94
N ILE A 180 -6.94 -6.80 -7.67
CA ILE A 180 -6.59 -7.67 -6.55
C ILE A 180 -7.89 -8.18 -5.92
N THR A 181 -8.07 -9.50 -5.88
CA THR A 181 -9.29 -10.14 -5.35
C THR A 181 -8.93 -11.27 -4.38
N TYR A 182 -9.76 -11.51 -3.38
CA TYR A 182 -9.55 -12.62 -2.44
C TYR A 182 -10.22 -13.89 -2.96
N ARG A 183 -9.41 -14.92 -3.26
CA ARG A 183 -9.85 -16.21 -3.78
C ARG A 183 -8.98 -17.32 -3.21
N ASN A 184 -9.58 -18.49 -2.98
CA ASN A 184 -8.85 -19.68 -2.51
C ASN A 184 -8.03 -19.44 -1.24
N GLY A 185 -8.52 -18.58 -0.33
CA GLY A 185 -7.84 -18.26 0.94
C GLY A 185 -6.69 -17.25 0.84
N LYS A 186 -6.49 -16.60 -0.32
CA LYS A 186 -5.42 -15.62 -0.52
C LYS A 186 -5.84 -14.49 -1.48
N TYR A 187 -5.08 -13.40 -1.49
CA TYR A 187 -5.23 -12.38 -2.52
C TYR A 187 -4.51 -12.81 -3.80
N GLU A 188 -5.17 -12.62 -4.94
CA GLU A 188 -4.70 -12.97 -6.27
C GLU A 188 -4.82 -11.77 -7.21
N TRP A 189 -3.92 -11.67 -8.19
CA TRP A 189 -3.95 -10.67 -9.25
C TRP A 189 -4.75 -11.18 -10.45
N ILE A 190 -5.63 -10.35 -11.01
CA ILE A 190 -6.32 -10.58 -12.27
C ILE A 190 -5.91 -9.47 -13.23
N HIS A 191 -5.16 -9.83 -14.28
CA HIS A 191 -4.72 -8.88 -15.29
C HIS A 191 -5.91 -8.43 -16.16
N GLN A 192 -6.04 -7.11 -16.35
CA GLN A 192 -7.03 -6.49 -17.21
C GLN A 192 -6.31 -5.80 -18.36
N THR A 193 -6.70 -6.08 -19.60
CA THR A 193 -6.31 -5.27 -20.75
C THR A 193 -7.23 -4.07 -20.87
N CYS A 194 -6.68 -2.99 -21.43
CA CYS A 194 -7.42 -1.81 -21.84
C CYS A 194 -8.24 -2.05 -23.12
#